data_AF-A0A945V116-F1
#
_entry.id   AF-A0A945V116-F1
#
_cell.length_a   1.000
_cell.length_b   1.000
_cell.length_c   1.000
_cell.angle_alpha   90.00
_cell.angle_beta   90.00
_cell.angle_gamma   90.00
#
_symmetry.space_group_name_H-M   'P 1'
#
loop_
_entity.id
_entity.type
_entity.pdbx_description
1 polymer ?
#
loop_
_entity_poly.entity_id
_entity_poly.type
_entity_poly.pdbx_seq_one_letter_code
_entity_poly.pdbx_strand_id
1 'polypeptide(L)'
;MKQKFIFIKKTSLFILSTVVCVSLISGCSNVREVLGKNKKSPDEFAVLARAPLSVPPDFTLRVPKPGAERPQEPSSRSGGRELIFKTSNGVKNANKRPNATNMRSLLRTDSSITNIREVLNRETRDLIFKDKQFLDKLLSWKNPSNSDVLVDAAAEAKRLKDNASQGKPVTEGKTPVINRKTNGLLNKLF
;
A
#
# COMPACT_ATOMS: atom_id res chain seq x y z
N MET A 1 -19.22 -13.25 57.70
CA MET A 1 -19.22 -12.11 56.74
C MET A 1 -18.42 -12.35 55.46
N LYS A 2 -17.38 -13.19 55.44
CA LYS A 2 -16.49 -13.38 54.25
C LYS A 2 -17.16 -14.01 53.01
N GLN A 3 -18.14 -14.89 53.19
CA GLN A 3 -18.87 -15.57 52.09
C GLN A 3 -19.67 -14.61 51.19
N LYS A 4 -20.35 -13.62 51.79
CA LYS A 4 -21.18 -12.64 51.04
C LYS A 4 -20.34 -11.74 50.12
N PHE A 5 -19.12 -11.40 50.53
CA PHE A 5 -18.21 -10.53 49.77
C PHE A 5 -17.62 -11.23 48.54
N ILE A 6 -17.39 -12.55 48.62
CA ILE A 6 -16.92 -13.36 47.49
C ILE A 6 -18.02 -13.54 46.45
N PHE A 7 -19.28 -13.72 46.89
CA PHE A 7 -20.42 -13.85 45.98
C PHE A 7 -20.69 -12.56 45.20
N ILE A 8 -20.63 -11.40 45.87
CA ILE A 8 -20.80 -10.07 45.25
C ILE A 8 -19.68 -9.74 44.24
N LYS A 9 -18.43 -10.13 44.55
CA LYS A 9 -17.31 -9.98 43.59
C LYS A 9 -17.47 -10.86 42.35
N LYS A 10 -17.96 -12.10 42.51
CA LYS A 10 -18.18 -13.02 41.40
C LYS A 10 -19.32 -12.59 40.47
N THR A 11 -20.43 -12.08 41.03
CA THR A 11 -21.54 -11.56 40.21
C THR A 11 -21.17 -10.28 39.48
N SER A 12 -20.43 -9.37 40.12
CA SER A 12 -19.90 -8.15 39.48
C SER A 12 -18.94 -8.48 38.33
N LEU A 13 -18.07 -9.48 38.49
CA LEU A 13 -17.15 -9.92 37.43
C LEU A 13 -17.89 -10.56 36.25
N PHE A 14 -18.98 -11.30 36.51
CA PHE A 14 -19.81 -11.88 35.47
C PHE A 14 -20.58 -10.83 34.67
N ILE A 15 -21.13 -9.81 35.36
CA ILE A 15 -21.84 -8.70 34.72
C ILE A 15 -20.88 -7.84 33.88
N LEU A 16 -19.65 -7.64 34.35
CA LEU A 16 -18.64 -6.91 33.58
C LEU A 16 -18.26 -7.68 32.30
N SER A 17 -18.13 -9.00 32.37
CA SER A 17 -17.83 -9.85 31.21
C SER A 17 -18.93 -9.83 30.14
N THR A 18 -20.20 -9.88 30.55
CA THR A 18 -21.33 -9.85 29.60
C THR A 18 -21.46 -8.49 28.91
N VAL A 19 -21.22 -7.39 29.61
CA VAL A 19 -21.23 -6.03 29.03
C VAL A 19 -20.12 -5.85 28.00
N VAL A 20 -18.91 -6.40 28.26
CA VAL A 20 -17.81 -6.38 27.29
C VAL A 20 -18.16 -7.19 26.04
N CYS A 21 -18.76 -8.37 26.21
CA CYS A 21 -19.13 -9.24 25.10
C CYS A 21 -20.19 -8.62 24.17
N VAL A 22 -21.19 -7.93 24.73
CA VAL A 22 -22.23 -7.22 23.96
C VAL A 22 -21.65 -6.02 23.20
N SER A 23 -20.65 -5.33 23.78
CA SER A 23 -19.98 -4.19 23.14
C SER A 23 -19.18 -4.63 21.90
N LEU A 24 -18.62 -5.84 21.90
CA LEU A 24 -17.83 -6.38 20.79
C LEU A 24 -18.70 -6.74 19.57
N ILE A 25 -19.97 -7.10 19.76
CA ILE A 25 -20.87 -7.51 18.67
C ILE A 25 -21.46 -6.32 17.88
N SER A 26 -21.52 -5.13 18.49
CA SER A 26 -22.01 -3.91 17.80
C SER A 26 -21.05 -3.35 16.74
N GLY A 27 -19.82 -3.87 16.63
CA GLY A 27 -18.83 -3.45 15.63
C GLY A 27 -18.95 -4.14 14.26
N CYS A 28 -19.74 -5.22 14.14
CA CYS A 28 -19.81 -6.03 12.93
C CYS A 28 -20.77 -5.50 11.84
N SER A 29 -21.40 -4.32 11.99
CA SER A 29 -22.28 -3.76 10.96
C SER A 29 -21.51 -3.22 9.75
N ASN A 30 -20.31 -2.67 9.96
CA ASN A 30 -19.52 -2.02 8.90
C ASN A 30 -18.63 -2.97 8.08
N VAL A 31 -18.46 -4.23 8.52
CA VAL A 31 -17.63 -5.20 7.79
C VAL A 31 -18.23 -5.56 6.43
N ARG A 32 -19.56 -5.46 6.27
CA ARG A 32 -20.24 -5.80 5.03
C ARG A 32 -20.01 -4.78 3.91
N GLU A 33 -19.78 -3.51 4.29
CA GLU A 33 -19.37 -2.43 3.39
C GLU A 33 -17.90 -2.61 2.97
N VAL A 34 -17.01 -2.87 3.93
CA VAL A 34 -15.56 -3.07 3.70
C VAL A 34 -15.27 -4.33 2.89
N LEU A 35 -16.06 -5.40 3.08
CA LEU A 35 -15.98 -6.64 2.32
C LEU A 35 -16.64 -6.53 0.92
N GLY A 36 -17.03 -5.32 0.49
CA GLY A 36 -17.45 -5.05 -0.88
C GLY A 36 -18.79 -5.66 -1.27
N LYS A 37 -19.63 -6.04 -0.30
CA LYS A 37 -20.95 -6.63 -0.59
C LYS A 37 -21.96 -5.57 -1.05
N ASN A 38 -21.68 -4.29 -0.80
CA ASN A 38 -22.34 -3.15 -1.44
C ASN A 38 -21.49 -2.65 -2.60
N LYS A 39 -21.50 -3.39 -3.70
CA LYS A 39 -20.83 -3.01 -4.94
C LYS A 39 -21.54 -1.78 -5.53
N LYS A 40 -20.99 -0.59 -5.29
CA LYS A 40 -21.39 0.64 -5.97
C LYS A 40 -20.84 0.60 -7.40
N SER A 41 -21.58 -0.03 -8.31
CA SER A 41 -21.23 -0.04 -9.73
C SER A 41 -21.24 1.40 -10.26
N PRO A 42 -20.22 1.82 -11.04
CA PRO A 42 -20.25 3.09 -11.75
C PRO A 42 -21.46 3.12 -12.71
N ASP A 43 -22.09 4.27 -12.83
CA ASP A 43 -23.27 4.47 -13.69
C ASP A 43 -22.92 4.25 -15.16
N GLU A 44 -23.34 3.10 -15.71
CA GLU A 44 -23.12 2.76 -17.12
C GLU A 44 -23.84 3.67 -18.13
N PHE A 45 -24.76 4.52 -17.67
CA PHE A 45 -25.48 5.48 -18.51
C PHE A 45 -24.98 6.92 -18.37
N ALA A 46 -23.91 7.15 -17.61
CA ALA A 46 -23.30 8.46 -17.48
C ALA A 46 -22.63 8.88 -18.80
N VAL A 47 -23.31 9.72 -19.58
CA VAL A 47 -22.75 10.33 -20.79
C VAL A 47 -21.87 11.51 -20.39
N LEU A 48 -20.58 11.43 -20.75
CA LEU A 48 -19.66 12.56 -20.64
C LEU A 48 -19.98 13.57 -21.76
N ALA A 49 -20.34 14.79 -21.40
CA ALA A 49 -20.54 15.87 -22.35
C ALA A 49 -19.21 16.17 -23.08
N ARG A 50 -19.23 16.09 -24.41
CA ARG A 50 -18.11 16.52 -25.25
C ARG A 50 -18.22 18.02 -25.55
N ALA A 51 -17.09 18.67 -25.78
CA ALA A 51 -17.08 20.06 -26.23
C ALA A 51 -17.88 20.18 -27.55
N PRO A 52 -18.71 21.23 -27.70
CA PRO A 52 -19.51 21.41 -28.91
C PRO A 52 -18.61 21.59 -30.13
N LEU A 53 -18.98 20.97 -31.25
CA LEU A 53 -18.30 21.17 -32.54
C LEU A 53 -18.72 22.53 -33.12
N SER A 54 -17.80 23.49 -33.18
CA SER A 54 -17.94 24.64 -34.07
C SER A 54 -17.45 24.25 -35.46
N VAL A 55 -18.31 24.40 -36.46
CA VAL A 55 -17.94 24.18 -37.86
C VAL A 55 -17.19 25.42 -38.35
N PRO A 56 -15.91 25.31 -38.72
CA PRO A 56 -15.19 26.44 -39.31
C PRO A 56 -15.75 26.77 -40.70
N PRO A 57 -15.73 28.04 -41.12
CA PRO A 57 -16.26 28.48 -42.41
C PRO A 57 -15.54 27.88 -43.62
N ASP A 58 -14.29 27.41 -43.45
CA ASP A 58 -13.51 26.74 -44.49
C ASP A 58 -13.22 25.27 -44.11
N PHE A 59 -13.52 24.36 -45.05
CA PHE A 59 -13.41 22.91 -44.91
C PHE A 59 -12.05 22.33 -45.34
N THR A 60 -11.00 23.15 -45.44
CA THR A 60 -9.65 22.71 -45.84
C THR A 60 -8.91 22.01 -44.68
N LEU A 61 -9.55 21.03 -44.05
CA LEU A 61 -8.94 20.20 -43.02
C LEU A 61 -8.15 19.07 -43.67
N ARG A 62 -6.90 18.88 -43.23
CA ARG A 62 -6.17 17.64 -43.52
C ARG A 62 -6.96 16.47 -42.95
N VAL A 63 -7.13 15.42 -43.76
CA VAL A 63 -7.81 14.19 -43.35
C VAL A 63 -7.17 13.68 -42.04
N PRO A 64 -7.95 13.55 -40.95
CA PRO A 64 -7.41 13.04 -39.70
C PRO A 64 -7.01 11.58 -39.89
N LYS A 65 -5.83 11.21 -39.41
CA LYS A 65 -5.38 9.81 -39.43
C LYS A 65 -6.24 8.99 -38.45
N PRO A 66 -6.78 7.83 -38.85
CA PRO A 66 -7.47 6.94 -37.94
C PRO A 66 -6.59 6.62 -36.72
N GLY A 67 -7.11 6.87 -35.51
CA GLY A 67 -6.40 6.63 -34.25
C GLY A 67 -5.45 7.74 -33.76
N ALA A 68 -5.34 8.88 -34.46
CA ALA A 68 -4.61 10.03 -33.93
C ALA A 68 -5.39 10.72 -32.80
N GLU A 69 -4.67 11.22 -31.78
CA GLU A 69 -5.27 11.96 -30.67
C GLU A 69 -5.98 13.22 -31.18
N ARG A 70 -7.21 13.45 -30.70
CA ARG A 70 -7.96 14.64 -31.06
C ARG A 70 -7.36 15.85 -30.33
N PRO A 71 -7.03 16.95 -31.02
CA PRO A 71 -6.47 18.14 -30.38
C PRO A 71 -7.36 18.80 -29.32
N GLN A 72 -8.67 18.57 -29.40
CA GLN A 72 -9.67 19.13 -28.49
C GLN A 72 -9.91 18.26 -27.25
N GLU A 73 -9.47 17.00 -27.25
CA GLU A 73 -9.60 16.09 -26.11
C GLU A 73 -8.27 16.05 -25.35
N PRO A 74 -8.27 16.23 -24.02
CA PRO A 74 -7.06 15.99 -23.24
C PRO A 74 -6.64 14.53 -23.42
N SER A 75 -5.36 14.27 -23.69
CA SER A 75 -4.87 12.90 -23.86
C SER A 75 -5.13 12.10 -22.58
N SER A 76 -5.43 10.81 -22.72
CA SER A 76 -5.66 9.92 -21.57
C SER A 76 -4.48 9.96 -20.58
N ARG A 77 -3.26 10.12 -21.12
CA ARG A 77 -2.03 10.31 -20.36
C ARG A 77 -2.00 11.63 -19.60
N SER A 78 -2.42 12.76 -20.19
CA SER A 78 -2.46 14.04 -19.48
C SER A 78 -3.55 14.07 -18.42
N GLY A 79 -4.72 13.49 -18.70
CA GLY A 79 -5.81 13.36 -17.73
C GLY A 79 -5.45 12.46 -16.54
N GLY A 80 -4.81 11.32 -16.78
CA GLY A 80 -4.29 10.47 -15.70
C GLY A 80 -3.20 11.15 -14.88
N ARG A 81 -2.30 11.88 -15.54
CA ARG A 81 -1.25 12.68 -14.89
C ARG A 81 -1.87 13.73 -13.96
N GLU A 82 -2.85 14.49 -14.43
CA GLU A 82 -3.60 15.46 -13.62
C GLU A 82 -4.16 14.82 -12.36
N LEU A 83 -4.85 13.67 -12.45
CA LEU A 83 -5.46 13.01 -11.29
C LEU A 83 -4.43 12.53 -10.26
N ILE A 84 -3.32 11.96 -10.73
CA ILE A 84 -2.24 11.46 -9.86
C ILE A 84 -1.53 12.63 -9.16
N PHE A 85 -1.21 13.70 -9.88
CA PHE A 85 -0.45 14.84 -9.34
C PHE A 85 -1.32 15.89 -8.62
N LYS A 86 -2.62 15.98 -8.92
CA LYS A 86 -3.58 16.81 -8.17
C LYS A 86 -3.78 16.29 -6.74
N THR A 87 -3.72 14.96 -6.56
CA THR A 87 -3.68 14.35 -5.23
C THR A 87 -2.43 14.75 -4.44
N SER A 88 -1.25 14.86 -5.07
CA SER A 88 -0.02 15.29 -4.37
C SER A 88 0.01 16.80 -4.04
N ASN A 89 -0.66 17.65 -4.81
CA ASN A 89 -0.73 19.08 -4.53
C ASN A 89 -1.87 19.45 -3.56
N GLY A 90 -2.89 18.61 -3.41
CA GLY A 90 -3.98 18.80 -2.44
C GLY A 90 -3.54 18.77 -0.97
N VAL A 91 -2.35 18.21 -0.68
CA VAL A 91 -1.79 18.19 0.68
C VAL A 91 -1.20 19.55 1.10
N LYS A 92 -0.79 20.39 0.14
CA LYS A 92 -0.18 21.71 0.45
C LYS A 92 -1.21 22.79 0.80
N ASN A 93 -2.48 22.62 0.42
CA ASN A 93 -3.57 23.58 0.68
C ASN A 93 -4.57 23.13 1.77
N ALA A 94 -4.33 22.02 2.46
CA ALA A 94 -5.15 21.59 3.60
C ALA A 94 -4.81 22.32 4.92
N ASN A 95 -4.17 23.49 4.84
CA ASN A 95 -3.76 24.30 5.99
C ASN A 95 -4.49 25.65 6.03
N LYS A 96 -5.72 25.61 6.56
CA LYS A 96 -6.21 26.54 7.59
C LYS A 96 -7.62 26.13 8.04
N ARG A 97 -7.71 24.97 8.72
CA ARG A 97 -8.86 24.67 9.59
C ARG A 97 -8.32 24.56 11.02
N PRO A 98 -8.75 25.42 11.96
CA PRO A 98 -8.19 25.48 13.32
C PRO A 98 -8.33 24.14 14.09
N ASN A 99 -9.29 23.30 13.72
CA ASN A 99 -9.48 21.99 14.35
C ASN A 99 -8.54 20.90 13.78
N ALA A 100 -7.97 21.09 12.59
CA ALA A 100 -7.09 20.11 11.96
C ALA A 100 -5.64 20.20 12.49
N THR A 101 -5.22 21.36 13.01
CA THR A 101 -3.92 21.55 13.66
C THR A 101 -3.78 20.74 14.94
N ASN A 102 -4.85 20.65 15.76
CA ASN A 102 -4.83 19.87 17.00
C ASN A 102 -4.74 18.37 16.72
N MET A 103 -5.42 17.89 15.68
CA MET A 103 -5.32 16.50 15.26
C MET A 103 -3.94 16.18 14.67
N ARG A 104 -3.34 17.09 13.91
CA ARG A 104 -1.99 16.90 13.35
C ARG A 104 -0.90 16.84 14.40
N SER A 105 -0.99 17.66 15.45
CA SER A 105 -0.04 17.61 16.56
C SER A 105 -0.17 16.30 17.36
N LEU A 106 -1.39 15.80 17.57
CA LEU A 106 -1.62 14.49 18.21
C LEU A 106 -1.10 13.31 17.38
N LEU A 107 -1.27 13.34 16.05
CA LEU A 107 -0.74 12.30 15.17
C LEU A 107 0.74 12.50 14.79
N ARG A 108 1.41 13.55 15.30
CA ARG A 108 2.80 13.92 14.97
C ARG A 108 3.06 13.98 13.45
N THR A 109 2.06 14.35 12.67
CA THR A 109 2.20 14.44 11.20
C THR A 109 3.00 15.67 10.75
N ASP A 110 3.30 16.59 11.68
CA ASP A 110 4.18 17.75 11.45
C ASP A 110 5.66 17.35 11.29
N SER A 111 6.03 16.13 11.66
CA SER A 111 7.38 15.59 11.52
C SER A 111 7.43 14.58 10.38
N SER A 112 7.42 15.06 9.13
CA SER A 112 7.72 14.18 7.99
C SER A 112 9.20 13.75 8.07
N ILE A 113 9.47 12.54 8.55
CA ILE A 113 10.82 11.98 8.59
C ILE A 113 11.25 11.74 7.14
N THR A 114 12.15 12.57 6.62
CA THR A 114 12.61 12.52 5.22
C THR A 114 13.29 11.17 4.91
N ASN A 115 13.95 10.57 5.90
CA ASN A 115 14.63 9.28 5.80
C ASN A 115 13.87 8.12 6.46
N ILE A 116 12.53 8.15 6.48
CA ILE A 116 11.70 7.09 7.11
C ILE A 116 12.05 5.68 6.63
N ARG A 117 12.46 5.54 5.35
CA ARG A 117 12.88 4.25 4.80
C ARG A 117 14.15 3.71 5.45
N GLU A 118 15.11 4.56 5.78
CA GLU A 118 16.35 4.15 6.46
C GLU A 118 16.07 3.76 7.91
N VAL A 119 15.24 4.54 8.59
CA VAL A 119 14.80 4.28 9.96
C VAL A 119 14.06 2.95 10.02
N LEU A 120 13.07 2.75 9.14
CA LEU A 120 12.29 1.52 9.08
C LEU A 120 13.16 0.32 8.70
N ASN A 121 14.08 0.48 7.75
CA ASN A 121 15.04 -0.59 7.41
C ASN A 121 15.93 -0.94 8.61
N ARG A 122 16.38 0.05 9.38
CA ARG A 122 17.19 -0.17 10.59
C ARG A 122 16.38 -0.90 11.68
N GLU A 123 15.15 -0.48 11.92
CA GLU A 123 14.26 -1.09 12.92
C GLU A 123 13.82 -2.51 12.52
N THR A 124 13.53 -2.71 11.24
CA THR A 124 13.04 -4.00 10.72
C THR A 124 14.16 -5.03 10.59
N ARG A 125 15.43 -4.60 10.45
CA ARG A 125 16.59 -5.50 10.35
C ARG A 125 16.64 -6.50 11.51
N ASP A 126 16.39 -6.07 12.74
CA ASP A 126 16.52 -6.93 13.91
C ASP A 126 15.29 -7.84 14.14
N LEU A 127 14.10 -7.38 13.75
CA LEU A 127 12.85 -8.14 13.86
C LEU A 127 12.84 -9.37 12.94
N ILE A 128 13.40 -9.25 11.73
CA ILE A 128 13.44 -10.33 10.73
C ILE A 128 14.23 -11.54 11.25
N PHE A 129 15.23 -11.38 12.12
CA PHE A 129 16.08 -12.50 12.55
C PHE A 129 15.61 -13.17 13.85
N LYS A 130 14.87 -12.48 14.73
CA LYS A 130 14.45 -13.03 16.03
C LYS A 130 13.24 -13.95 15.91
N ASP A 131 12.27 -13.59 15.07
CA ASP A 131 11.02 -14.36 14.93
C ASP A 131 11.12 -15.51 13.93
N LYS A 132 12.09 -15.48 13.00
CA LYS A 132 12.32 -16.57 12.05
C LYS A 132 12.59 -17.90 12.75
N GLN A 133 13.41 -17.96 13.80
CA GLN A 133 13.72 -19.26 14.43
C GLN A 133 12.52 -19.94 15.11
N PHE A 134 11.61 -19.17 15.69
CA PHE A 134 10.41 -19.72 16.33
C PHE A 134 9.32 -20.06 15.31
N LEU A 135 9.05 -19.14 14.37
CA LEU A 135 8.05 -19.35 13.33
C LEU A 135 8.49 -20.40 12.32
N ASP A 136 9.77 -20.49 11.96
CA ASP A 136 10.30 -21.54 11.09
C ASP A 136 10.14 -22.91 11.76
N LYS A 137 10.29 -23.01 13.08
CA LYS A 137 10.05 -24.27 13.83
C LYS A 137 8.56 -24.67 13.85
N LEU A 138 7.66 -23.70 13.79
CA LEU A 138 6.21 -23.96 13.69
C LEU A 138 5.76 -24.24 12.25
N LEU A 139 6.34 -23.55 11.27
CA LEU A 139 6.01 -23.67 9.86
C LEU A 139 6.82 -24.75 9.13
N SER A 140 7.86 -25.33 9.73
CA SER A 140 8.72 -26.35 9.10
C SER A 140 7.99 -27.62 8.70
N TRP A 141 6.80 -27.89 9.26
CA TRP A 141 5.94 -28.98 8.80
C TRP A 141 5.39 -28.72 7.38
N LYS A 142 5.38 -27.47 6.92
CA LYS A 142 5.03 -27.10 5.56
C LYS A 142 6.32 -26.84 4.79
N ASN A 143 6.56 -27.60 3.72
CA ASN A 143 7.77 -27.51 2.88
C ASN A 143 8.19 -26.04 2.68
N PRO A 144 9.42 -25.65 3.09
CA PRO A 144 9.88 -24.28 2.89
C PRO A 144 10.02 -24.04 1.40
N SER A 145 9.05 -23.35 0.80
CA SER A 145 9.22 -22.87 -0.57
C SER A 145 10.36 -21.86 -0.54
N ASN A 146 11.33 -22.02 -1.45
CA ASN A 146 12.51 -21.18 -1.65
C ASN A 146 12.15 -19.74 -2.07
N SER A 147 11.30 -19.07 -1.29
CA SER A 147 10.70 -17.76 -1.58
C SER A 147 11.55 -16.60 -1.08
N ASP A 148 12.60 -16.85 -0.29
CA ASP A 148 13.54 -15.83 0.19
C ASP A 148 14.78 -15.71 -0.71
N VAL A 149 14.56 -15.80 -2.04
CA VAL A 149 15.61 -15.52 -3.03
C VAL A 149 15.65 -14.01 -3.24
N LEU A 150 16.50 -13.33 -2.47
CA LEU A 150 16.64 -11.88 -2.56
C LEU A 150 17.45 -11.49 -3.80
N VAL A 151 16.78 -10.92 -4.80
CA VAL A 151 17.43 -10.45 -6.04
C VAL A 151 18.33 -9.24 -5.73
N ASP A 152 19.51 -9.21 -6.32
CA ASP A 152 20.40 -8.05 -6.29
C ASP A 152 19.90 -6.99 -7.29
N ALA A 153 19.27 -5.94 -6.78
CA ALA A 153 18.70 -4.88 -7.61
C ALA A 153 19.75 -4.15 -8.46
N ALA A 154 20.98 -3.97 -7.96
CA ALA A 154 22.02 -3.24 -8.68
C ALA A 154 22.60 -4.10 -9.81
N ALA A 155 22.91 -5.37 -9.52
CA ALA A 155 23.40 -6.30 -10.53
C ALA A 155 22.32 -6.62 -11.58
N GLU A 156 21.04 -6.73 -11.18
CA GLU A 156 19.94 -6.97 -12.10
C GLU A 156 19.69 -5.77 -13.02
N ALA A 157 19.73 -4.55 -12.49
CA ALA A 157 19.64 -3.35 -13.32
C ALA A 157 20.75 -3.28 -14.37
N LYS A 158 21.96 -3.71 -14.01
CA LYS A 158 23.08 -3.82 -14.96
C LYS A 158 22.80 -4.86 -16.04
N ARG A 159 22.36 -6.07 -15.67
CA ARG A 159 21.98 -7.14 -16.62
C ARG A 159 20.93 -6.66 -17.61
N LEU A 160 19.90 -5.97 -17.13
CA LEU A 160 18.83 -5.44 -17.97
C LEU A 160 19.34 -4.39 -18.96
N LYS A 161 20.24 -3.51 -18.53
CA LYS A 161 20.86 -2.50 -19.40
C LYS A 161 21.73 -3.14 -20.47
N ASP A 162 22.51 -4.15 -20.11
CA ASP A 162 23.36 -4.89 -21.03
C ASP A 162 22.51 -5.66 -22.06
N ASN A 163 21.45 -6.34 -21.62
CA ASN A 163 20.50 -7.02 -22.53
C ASN A 163 19.82 -6.06 -23.51
N ALA A 164 19.40 -4.88 -23.03
CA ALA A 164 18.82 -3.85 -23.88
C ALA A 164 19.82 -3.33 -24.93
N SER A 165 21.10 -3.16 -24.56
CA SER A 165 22.15 -2.74 -25.51
C SER A 165 22.49 -3.81 -26.56
N GLN A 166 22.30 -5.08 -26.22
CA GLN A 166 22.58 -6.23 -27.09
C GLN A 166 21.35 -6.70 -27.88
N GLY A 167 20.20 -6.04 -27.74
CA GLY A 167 18.95 -6.43 -28.39
C GLY A 167 18.37 -7.77 -27.92
N LYS A 168 18.80 -8.27 -26.75
CA LYS A 168 18.33 -9.53 -26.16
C LYS A 168 17.03 -9.33 -25.39
N PRO A 169 16.16 -10.35 -25.29
CA PRO A 169 14.95 -10.25 -24.48
C PRO A 169 15.27 -10.09 -22.99
N VAL A 170 14.36 -9.45 -22.25
CA VAL A 170 14.49 -9.14 -20.81
C VAL A 170 14.70 -10.40 -19.96
N THR A 171 14.18 -11.54 -20.41
CA THR A 171 14.25 -12.83 -19.74
C THR A 171 15.59 -13.57 -19.94
N GLU A 172 16.48 -13.05 -20.78
CA GLU A 172 17.73 -13.74 -21.14
C GLU A 172 18.79 -13.60 -20.04
N GLY A 173 19.25 -14.72 -19.50
CA GLY A 173 20.27 -14.78 -18.46
C GLY A 173 19.73 -14.97 -17.04
N LYS A 174 20.62 -15.39 -16.12
CA LYS A 174 20.27 -15.67 -14.73
C LYS A 174 20.11 -14.37 -13.96
N THR A 175 19.02 -14.24 -13.18
CA THR A 175 18.84 -13.12 -12.25
C THR A 175 19.88 -13.22 -11.13
N PRO A 176 20.69 -12.19 -10.89
CA PRO A 176 21.67 -12.21 -9.80
C PRO A 176 20.96 -12.18 -8.45
N VAL A 177 21.35 -13.09 -7.57
CA VAL A 177 20.77 -13.26 -6.24
C VAL A 177 21.80 -12.92 -5.19
N ILE A 178 21.39 -12.21 -4.14
CA ILE A 178 22.22 -11.94 -2.97
C ILE A 178 22.23 -13.18 -2.08
N ASN A 179 23.28 -13.99 -2.19
CA ASN A 179 23.56 -15.03 -1.22
C ASN A 179 24.17 -14.40 0.04
N ARG A 180 23.34 -14.13 1.04
CA ARG A 180 23.83 -13.70 2.35
C ARG A 180 24.46 -14.91 3.05
N LYS A 181 25.80 -14.92 3.14
CA LYS A 181 26.53 -15.90 3.96
C LYS A 181 26.00 -15.80 5.39
N THR A 182 25.43 -16.88 5.89
CA THR A 182 25.04 -16.97 7.30
C THR A 182 26.33 -16.98 8.11
N ASN A 183 26.63 -15.87 8.78
CA ASN A 183 27.73 -15.84 9.73
C ASN A 183 27.36 -16.82 10.86
N GLY A 184 28.09 -17.93 10.93
CA GLY A 184 27.86 -18.98 11.92
C GLY A 184 28.06 -18.48 13.36
N LEU A 185 27.55 -19.26 14.31
CA LEU A 185 27.59 -19.01 15.76
C LEU A 185 28.95 -18.53 16.30
N LEU A 186 30.06 -18.92 15.67
CA LEU A 186 31.42 -18.55 16.07
C LEU A 186 31.69 -17.04 15.97
N ASN A 187 31.16 -16.32 14.97
CA ASN A 187 31.32 -14.85 14.86
C ASN A 187 30.38 -14.06 15.79
N LYS A 188 29.54 -14.76 16.56
CA LYS A 188 28.65 -14.15 17.55
C LYS A 188 29.22 -14.30 18.98
N LEU A 189 30.28 -15.08 19.12
CA LEU A 189 30.96 -15.40 20.38
C LEU A 189 32.35 -14.77 20.50
N PHE A 190 32.91 -14.26 19.39
CA PHE A 190 34.17 -13.53 19.33
C PHE A 190 33.96 -12.16 18.67
#